data_AF-A0A7C1WGU7-F1
#
_entry.id   AF-A0A7C1WGU7-F1
#
_cell.length_a   1.000
_cell.length_b   1.000
_cell.length_c   1.000
_cell.angle_alpha   90.00
_cell.angle_beta   90.00
_cell.angle_gamma   90.00
#
_symmetry.space_group_name_H-M   'P 1'
#
loop_
_entity.id
_entity.type
_entity.pdbx_description
1 polymer ?
#
loop_
_entity_poly.entity_id
_entity_poly.type
_entity_poly.pdbx_seq_one_letter_code
_entity_poly.pdbx_strand_id
1 'polypeptide(L)'
;MREILVAGIMSLMILSALSLVNPEVSSLKDSKADNSTMINLSINIKKPKEGFLCILDKEIIPTVLGNTLVIGRITVEAEVNSENRVEKVGFYVNDITRNADYDMPYQWLWNEALFGKHVLKAEVYDEKGNKAENKTEVIIFNLEG
;
A
#
# COMPACT_ATOMS: atom_id res chain seq x y z
N MET A 1 -14.64 42.67 27.81
CA MET A 1 -13.68 43.71 27.37
C MET A 1 -12.80 44.06 28.56
N ARG A 2 -11.56 43.52 28.62
CA ARG A 2 -10.33 44.06 29.27
C ARG A 2 -9.23 42.98 29.37
N GLU A 3 -8.44 42.91 28.30
CA GLU A 3 -6.98 42.76 28.19
C GLU A 3 -6.14 42.13 29.32
N ILE A 4 -5.52 41.00 28.97
CA ILE A 4 -4.09 40.59 29.02
C ILE A 4 -3.09 41.52 29.76
N LEU A 5 -2.51 41.01 30.85
CA LEU A 5 -1.12 41.14 31.34
C LEU A 5 -1.10 40.30 32.64
N VAL A 6 -0.25 39.30 32.89
CA VAL A 6 1.12 39.43 33.37
C VAL A 6 1.81 38.07 33.15
N ALA A 7 2.52 37.93 32.02
CA ALA A 7 3.64 37.02 31.93
C ALA A 7 4.87 37.79 32.42
N GLY A 8 5.46 37.37 33.54
CA GLY A 8 6.73 37.92 34.01
C GLY A 8 6.81 38.12 35.52
N ILE A 9 6.93 37.02 36.27
CA ILE A 9 7.55 37.06 37.61
C ILE A 9 8.30 35.74 37.85
N MET A 10 9.64 35.82 37.87
CA MET A 10 10.59 34.98 38.62
C MET A 10 10.61 33.46 38.37
N SER A 11 11.73 32.79 38.09
CA SER A 11 13.04 32.87 38.76
C SER A 11 13.99 32.03 37.90
N LEU A 12 15.04 32.55 37.25
CA LEU A 12 16.28 33.10 37.79
C LEU A 12 17.00 32.22 38.83
N MET A 13 17.29 30.98 38.45
CA MET A 13 18.44 30.20 38.92
C MET A 13 18.81 29.30 37.72
N ILE A 14 19.94 29.37 37.03
CA ILE A 14 21.30 29.78 37.40
C ILE A 14 22.00 30.22 36.12
N LEU A 15 22.58 31.41 36.15
CA LEU A 15 23.65 31.83 35.25
C LEU A 15 24.96 31.61 36.01
N SER A 16 25.74 30.56 35.71
CA SER A 16 27.17 30.51 36.05
C SER A 16 27.91 29.36 35.35
N ALA A 17 28.13 29.50 34.05
CA ALA A 17 29.33 28.98 33.38
C ALA A 17 29.43 29.62 31.99
N LEU A 18 29.67 30.92 31.97
CA LEU A 18 30.24 31.58 30.80
C LEU A 18 31.77 31.47 30.91
N SER A 19 32.43 30.85 29.93
CA SER A 19 33.83 31.07 29.55
C SER A 19 34.22 29.94 28.57
N LEU A 20 34.69 30.13 27.34
CA LEU A 20 35.04 31.29 26.50
C LEU A 20 35.57 30.69 25.17
N VAL A 21 35.33 31.37 24.04
CA VAL A 21 36.11 31.30 22.76
C VAL A 21 35.86 30.04 21.88
N ASN A 22 35.54 30.10 20.57
CA ASN A 22 35.48 31.17 19.57
C ASN A 22 34.56 30.74 18.39
N PRO A 23 34.10 31.69 17.55
CA PRO A 23 33.26 31.46 16.38
C PRO A 23 34.09 31.12 15.12
N GLU A 24 33.43 30.47 14.17
CA GLU A 24 33.83 30.21 12.78
C GLU A 24 35.11 29.38 12.53
N VAL A 25 34.92 28.07 12.36
CA VAL A 25 35.65 27.28 11.36
C VAL A 25 34.63 26.52 10.51
N SER A 26 34.40 27.09 9.33
CA SER A 26 34.14 26.45 8.03
C SER A 26 33.14 25.29 7.93
N SER A 27 32.20 25.50 7.01
CA SER A 27 31.54 24.49 6.19
C SER A 27 32.35 23.18 6.01
N LEU A 28 31.80 22.09 6.53
CA LEU A 28 31.88 20.79 5.89
C LEU A 28 30.48 20.16 5.94
N LYS A 29 29.98 19.85 4.75
CA LYS A 29 28.85 18.93 4.56
C LYS A 29 29.22 17.62 5.23
N ASP A 30 28.37 17.15 6.14
CA ASP A 30 28.13 15.73 6.28
C ASP A 30 26.62 15.53 6.16
N SER A 31 26.23 15.14 4.96
CA SER A 31 24.97 14.46 4.72
C SER A 31 24.89 13.30 5.70
N LYS A 32 24.14 13.45 6.79
CA LYS A 32 23.62 12.29 7.50
C LYS A 32 22.61 11.67 6.54
N ALA A 33 23.08 10.70 5.77
CA ALA A 33 22.21 9.80 5.03
C ALA A 33 21.15 9.31 6.01
N ASP A 34 19.91 9.66 5.73
CA ASP A 34 18.77 8.99 6.32
C ASP A 34 18.94 7.50 6.00
N ASN A 35 19.22 6.68 7.03
CA ASN A 35 19.32 5.24 6.89
C ASN A 35 17.90 4.67 6.80
N SER A 36 17.15 5.11 5.78
CA SER A 36 15.90 4.52 5.35
C SER A 36 16.22 3.08 4.96
N THR A 37 15.83 2.13 5.81
CA THR A 37 15.86 0.71 5.45
C THR A 37 15.01 0.57 4.19
N MET A 38 15.63 0.23 3.07
CA MET A 38 14.92 0.03 1.80
C MET A 38 13.90 -1.09 2.00
N ILE A 39 12.61 -0.76 2.03
CA ILE A 39 11.54 -1.74 2.18
C ILE A 39 11.36 -2.43 0.82
N ASN A 40 11.77 -3.70 0.74
CA ASN A 40 11.56 -4.55 -0.42
C ASN A 40 10.30 -5.41 -0.20
N LEU A 41 9.14 -4.82 -0.48
CA LEU A 41 7.84 -5.48 -0.44
C LEU A 41 7.02 -5.00 -1.64
N SER A 42 6.57 -5.93 -2.47
CA SER A 42 5.67 -5.64 -3.58
C SER A 42 4.65 -6.76 -3.78
N ILE A 43 3.52 -6.41 -4.37
CA ILE A 43 2.46 -7.33 -4.76
C ILE A 43 2.00 -6.98 -6.17
N ASN A 44 1.66 -7.98 -6.97
CA ASN A 44 1.13 -7.81 -8.31
C ASN A 44 -0.01 -8.79 -8.57
N ILE A 45 -1.18 -8.28 -8.94
CA ILE A 45 -2.29 -9.11 -9.41
C ILE A 45 -1.89 -9.73 -10.75
N LYS A 46 -1.81 -11.06 -10.80
CA LYS A 46 -1.50 -11.84 -12.01
C LYS A 46 -2.76 -12.19 -12.79
N LYS A 47 -3.85 -12.46 -12.06
CA LYS A 47 -5.14 -12.84 -12.62
C LYS A 47 -6.27 -12.04 -11.96
N PRO A 48 -7.20 -11.47 -12.74
CA PRO A 48 -7.19 -11.37 -14.21
C PRO A 48 -5.97 -10.58 -14.71
N LYS A 49 -5.38 -11.04 -15.82
CA LYS A 49 -4.32 -10.28 -16.49
C LYS A 49 -4.86 -8.97 -17.07
N GLU A 50 -4.11 -7.89 -16.84
CA GLU A 50 -4.49 -6.57 -17.34
C GLU A 50 -4.63 -6.55 -18.85
N GLY A 51 -5.74 -5.96 -19.33
CA GLY A 51 -6.02 -5.84 -20.76
C GLY A 51 -6.43 -7.13 -21.45
N PHE A 52 -6.89 -8.15 -20.70
CA PHE A 52 -7.40 -9.39 -21.28
C PHE A 52 -8.91 -9.56 -21.07
N LEU A 53 -9.54 -10.25 -22.04
CA LEU A 53 -10.83 -10.88 -21.88
C LEU A 53 -10.64 -12.22 -21.16
N CYS A 54 -11.29 -12.35 -20.01
CA CYS A 54 -11.36 -13.56 -19.21
C CYS A 54 -12.79 -14.10 -19.24
N ILE A 55 -12.97 -15.41 -19.47
CA ILE A 55 -14.27 -16.08 -19.47
C ILE A 55 -14.19 -17.32 -18.58
N LEU A 56 -15.03 -17.40 -17.56
CA LEU A 56 -15.13 -18.53 -16.63
C LEU A 56 -13.75 -19.01 -16.15
N ASP A 57 -13.01 -18.09 -15.54
CA ASP A 57 -11.67 -18.31 -15.01
C ASP A 57 -10.55 -18.57 -16.05
N LYS A 58 -10.81 -18.41 -17.35
CA LYS A 58 -9.81 -18.56 -18.42
C LYS A 58 -9.48 -17.23 -19.07
N GLU A 59 -8.19 -16.92 -19.22
CA GLU A 59 -7.71 -15.80 -20.04
C GLU A 59 -7.79 -16.19 -21.53
N ILE A 60 -8.50 -15.40 -22.33
CA ILE A 60 -8.84 -15.75 -23.72
C ILE A 60 -7.97 -14.97 -24.71
N ILE A 61 -8.10 -13.64 -24.72
CA ILE A 61 -7.42 -12.77 -25.68
C ILE A 61 -7.16 -11.38 -25.08
N PRO A 62 -6.15 -10.64 -25.55
CA PRO A 62 -6.02 -9.22 -25.27
C PRO A 62 -7.24 -8.43 -25.80
N THR A 63 -7.62 -7.37 -25.10
CA THR A 63 -8.65 -6.43 -25.56
C THR A 63 -8.01 -5.29 -26.35
N VAL A 64 -8.71 -4.80 -27.36
CA VAL A 64 -8.19 -3.76 -28.28
C VAL A 64 -7.94 -2.42 -27.56
N LEU A 65 -8.73 -2.12 -26.53
CA LEU A 65 -8.67 -0.86 -25.78
C LEU A 65 -7.86 -0.96 -24.47
N GLY A 66 -7.31 -2.14 -24.15
CA GLY A 66 -6.51 -2.36 -22.94
C GLY A 66 -7.32 -2.59 -21.66
N ASN A 67 -8.66 -2.67 -21.76
CA ASN A 67 -9.56 -2.94 -20.64
C ASN A 67 -9.43 -4.41 -20.20
N THR A 68 -9.47 -4.66 -18.90
CA THR A 68 -9.63 -6.02 -18.36
C THR A 68 -11.13 -6.35 -18.29
N LEU A 69 -11.57 -7.38 -19.01
CA LEU A 69 -12.97 -7.80 -19.09
C LEU A 69 -13.12 -9.20 -18.50
N VAL A 70 -13.99 -9.38 -17.51
CA VAL A 70 -14.26 -10.67 -16.87
C VAL A 70 -15.72 -11.07 -17.09
N ILE A 71 -15.94 -12.26 -17.64
CA ILE A 71 -17.27 -12.86 -17.82
C ILE A 71 -17.37 -14.11 -16.95
N GLY A 72 -18.30 -14.10 -15.99
CA GLY A 72 -18.47 -15.15 -14.99
C GLY A 72 -17.48 -15.07 -13.83
N ARG A 73 -17.36 -16.17 -13.09
CA ARG A 73 -16.43 -16.30 -11.95
C ARG A 73 -14.96 -16.22 -12.38
N ILE A 74 -14.10 -15.77 -11.47
CA ILE A 74 -12.65 -15.72 -11.69
C ILE A 74 -11.88 -15.96 -10.39
N THR A 75 -10.78 -16.68 -10.47
CA THR A 75 -9.77 -16.78 -9.42
C THR A 75 -8.85 -15.57 -9.54
N VAL A 76 -8.82 -14.74 -8.51
CA VAL A 76 -7.85 -13.66 -8.37
C VAL A 76 -6.57 -14.26 -7.83
N GLU A 77 -5.46 -14.03 -8.53
CA GLU A 77 -4.14 -14.55 -8.16
C GLU A 77 -3.19 -13.38 -7.94
N ALA A 78 -2.47 -13.36 -6.82
CA ALA A 78 -1.50 -12.33 -6.51
C ALA A 78 -0.10 -12.93 -6.28
N GLU A 79 0.90 -12.32 -6.92
CA GLU A 79 2.31 -12.61 -6.68
C GLU A 79 2.88 -11.59 -5.70
N VAL A 80 3.58 -12.06 -4.66
CA VAL A 80 4.22 -11.21 -3.66
C VAL A 80 5.73 -11.41 -3.72
N ASN A 81 6.47 -10.31 -3.67
CA ASN A 81 7.91 -10.31 -3.43
C ASN A 81 8.17 -9.62 -2.08
N SER A 82 8.82 -10.30 -1.15
CA SER A 82 9.17 -9.78 0.18
C SER A 82 10.47 -10.38 0.68
N GLU A 83 11.28 -9.58 1.38
CA GLU A 83 12.44 -10.05 2.15
C GLU A 83 12.07 -10.59 3.55
N ASN A 84 10.83 -10.38 3.99
CA ASN A 84 10.32 -10.84 5.28
C ASN A 84 9.23 -11.90 5.06
N ARG A 85 8.87 -12.62 6.13
CA ARG A 85 7.70 -13.50 6.07
C ARG A 85 6.44 -12.67 5.86
N VAL A 86 5.63 -13.08 4.88
CA VAL A 86 4.31 -12.50 4.63
C VAL A 86 3.34 -12.98 5.70
N GLU A 87 2.59 -12.05 6.30
CA GLU A 87 1.53 -12.37 7.27
C GLU A 87 0.22 -12.70 6.57
N LYS A 88 -0.16 -11.91 5.56
CA LYS A 88 -1.40 -12.08 4.80
C LYS A 88 -1.41 -11.27 3.50
N VAL A 89 -2.27 -11.70 2.57
CA VAL A 89 -2.74 -10.93 1.42
C VAL A 89 -4.24 -10.71 1.54
N GLY A 90 -4.67 -9.45 1.59
CA GLY A 90 -6.07 -9.05 1.54
C GLY A 90 -6.52 -8.77 0.11
N PHE A 91 -7.71 -9.24 -0.25
CA PHE A 91 -8.38 -8.96 -1.53
C PHE A 91 -9.62 -8.11 -1.30
N TYR A 92 -9.80 -7.10 -2.16
CA TYR A 92 -10.85 -6.10 -2.02
C TYR A 92 -11.49 -5.78 -3.38
N VAL A 93 -12.77 -5.45 -3.33
CA VAL A 93 -13.53 -4.90 -4.46
C VAL A 93 -14.07 -3.54 -4.04
N ASN A 94 -13.70 -2.49 -4.76
CA ASN A 94 -14.07 -1.10 -4.43
C ASN A 94 -13.73 -0.73 -2.97
N ASP A 95 -12.52 -1.09 -2.53
CA ASP A 95 -12.01 -0.93 -1.16
C ASP A 95 -12.77 -1.70 -0.06
N ILE A 96 -13.77 -2.50 -0.41
CA ILE A 96 -14.46 -3.40 0.54
C ILE A 96 -13.73 -4.74 0.58
N THR A 97 -13.32 -5.17 1.77
CA THR A 97 -12.66 -6.47 1.98
C THR A 97 -13.56 -7.61 1.53
N ARG A 98 -12.99 -8.55 0.78
CA ARG A 98 -13.67 -9.76 0.32
C ARG A 98 -13.04 -11.03 0.84
N ASN A 99 -11.72 -11.10 0.84
CA ASN A 99 -11.00 -12.26 1.34
C ASN A 99 -9.66 -11.86 1.95
N ALA A 100 -9.12 -12.73 2.79
CA ALA A 100 -7.72 -12.70 3.19
C ALA A 100 -7.15 -14.10 3.02
N ASP A 101 -5.99 -14.19 2.39
CA ASP A 101 -5.25 -15.43 2.23
C ASP A 101 -3.92 -15.33 2.99
N TYR A 102 -3.57 -16.42 3.68
CA TYR A 102 -2.43 -16.50 4.59
C TYR A 102 -1.32 -17.41 4.05
N ASP A 103 -1.63 -18.18 3.00
CA ASP A 103 -0.74 -19.20 2.48
C ASP A 103 -0.51 -18.99 0.97
N MET A 104 0.71 -19.25 0.51
CA MET A 104 1.00 -19.21 -0.92
C MET A 104 0.55 -20.50 -1.62
N PRO A 105 0.08 -20.46 -2.88
CA PRO A 105 -0.12 -19.26 -3.71
C PRO A 105 -1.32 -18.43 -3.24
N TYR A 106 -1.18 -17.11 -3.18
CA TYR A 106 -2.23 -16.22 -2.69
C TYR A 106 -3.35 -16.08 -3.71
N GLN A 107 -4.53 -16.60 -3.36
CA GLN A 107 -5.65 -16.73 -4.27
C GLN A 107 -6.99 -16.41 -3.60
N TRP A 108 -7.93 -15.95 -4.42
CA TRP A 108 -9.32 -15.80 -4.02
C TRP A 108 -10.26 -16.12 -5.18
N LEU A 109 -11.18 -17.06 -4.98
CA LEU A 109 -12.27 -17.29 -5.93
C LEU A 109 -13.31 -16.17 -5.82
N TRP A 110 -13.28 -15.25 -6.77
CA TRP A 110 -14.28 -14.21 -6.93
C TRP A 110 -15.47 -14.71 -7.75
N ASN A 111 -16.55 -15.08 -7.04
CA ASN A 111 -17.80 -15.55 -7.59
C ASN A 111 -18.98 -14.75 -7.02
N GLU A 112 -18.92 -13.41 -7.10
CA GLU A 112 -20.04 -12.56 -6.68
C GLU A 112 -20.86 -12.15 -7.90
N ALA A 113 -22.19 -12.17 -7.78
CA ALA A 113 -23.07 -11.59 -8.80
C ALA A 113 -22.85 -10.07 -8.84
N LEU A 114 -22.21 -9.58 -9.89
CA LEU A 114 -21.74 -8.21 -10.02
C LEU A 114 -21.61 -7.82 -11.49
N PHE A 115 -21.91 -6.56 -11.80
CA PHE A 115 -21.87 -6.02 -13.14
C PHE A 115 -21.25 -4.63 -13.17
N GLY A 116 -20.39 -4.39 -14.17
CA GLY A 116 -19.87 -3.07 -14.49
C GLY A 116 -18.41 -2.93 -14.10
N LYS A 117 -17.98 -1.67 -13.95
CA LYS A 117 -16.59 -1.31 -13.66
C LYS A 117 -16.34 -1.32 -12.16
N HIS A 118 -15.29 -2.02 -11.73
CA HIS A 118 -14.85 -2.13 -10.35
C HIS A 118 -13.33 -2.02 -10.24
N VAL A 119 -12.87 -1.60 -9.06
CA VAL A 119 -11.45 -1.64 -8.71
C VAL A 119 -11.20 -2.91 -7.90
N LEU A 120 -10.42 -3.81 -8.46
CA LEU A 120 -9.88 -4.96 -7.76
C LEU A 120 -8.56 -4.55 -7.11
N LYS A 121 -8.41 -4.82 -5.82
CA LYS A 121 -7.20 -4.49 -5.05
C LYS A 121 -6.69 -5.72 -4.31
N ALA A 122 -5.38 -5.93 -4.35
CA ALA A 122 -4.65 -6.84 -3.49
C ALA A 122 -3.68 -6.06 -2.61
N GLU A 123 -3.57 -6.41 -1.33
CA GLU A 123 -2.76 -5.72 -0.35
C GLU A 123 -2.03 -6.74 0.51
N VAL A 124 -0.72 -6.58 0.66
CA VAL A 124 0.12 -7.50 1.43
C VAL A 124 0.61 -6.84 2.71
N TYR A 125 0.67 -7.63 3.79
CA TYR A 125 1.33 -7.28 5.04
C TYR A 125 2.43 -8.30 5.35
N ASP A 126 3.60 -7.84 5.76
CA ASP A 126 4.68 -8.70 6.27
C ASP A 126 4.82 -8.62 7.80
N GLU A 127 5.61 -9.52 8.37
CA GLU A 127 5.77 -9.64 9.83
C GLU A 127 6.46 -8.46 10.52
N LYS A 128 7.01 -7.52 9.74
CA LYS A 128 7.58 -6.26 10.24
C LYS A 128 6.57 -5.12 10.18
N GLY A 129 5.34 -5.39 9.75
CA GLY A 129 4.29 -4.40 9.58
C GLY A 129 4.44 -3.57 8.30
N ASN A 130 5.31 -3.96 7.36
CA ASN A 130 5.37 -3.31 6.06
C ASN A 130 4.14 -3.67 5.24
N LYS A 131 3.73 -2.77 4.34
CA LYS A 131 2.58 -2.95 3.46
C LYS A 131 2.91 -2.55 2.03
N ALA A 132 2.36 -3.30 1.07
CA ALA A 132 2.29 -2.89 -0.33
C ALA A 132 0.90 -3.22 -0.91
N GLU A 133 0.50 -2.54 -1.98
CA GLU A 133 -0.77 -2.80 -2.66
C GLU A 133 -0.63 -2.74 -4.19
N ASN A 134 -1.53 -3.44 -4.87
CA ASN A 134 -1.73 -3.35 -6.31
C ASN A 134 -3.23 -3.24 -6.59
N LYS A 135 -3.56 -2.39 -7.56
CA LYS A 135 -4.93 -2.11 -7.99
C LYS A 135 -5.02 -2.30 -9.48
N THR A 136 -6.10 -2.94 -9.93
CA THR A 136 -6.43 -3.04 -11.34
C THR A 136 -7.91 -2.76 -11.54
N GLU A 137 -8.23 -2.08 -12.64
CA GLU A 137 -9.61 -1.82 -13.02
C GLU A 137 -10.14 -2.97 -13.87
N VAL A 138 -11.29 -3.51 -13.48
CA VAL A 138 -11.95 -4.61 -14.20
C VAL A 138 -13.36 -4.22 -14.57
N ILE A 139 -13.81 -4.65 -15.75
CA ILE A 139 -15.21 -4.66 -16.11
C ILE A 139 -15.69 -6.10 -15.95
N ILE A 140 -16.59 -6.36 -15.01
CA ILE A 140 -17.09 -7.71 -14.71
C ILE A 140 -18.55 -7.85 -15.14
N PHE A 141 -18.88 -9.03 -15.64
CA PHE A 141 -20.22 -9.48 -15.99
C PHE A 141 -20.41 -10.87 -15.38
N ASN A 142 -20.80 -10.93 -14.10
CA ASN A 142 -21.10 -12.20 -13.43
C ASN A 142 -22.53 -12.17 -12.90
N LEU A 143 -23.34 -13.15 -13.31
CA LEU A 143 -24.76 -13.23 -12.97
C LEU A 143 -25.06 -14.27 -11.89
N GLU A 144 -24.09 -15.12 -11.57
CA GLU A 144 -24.23 -16.22 -10.62
C GLU A 144 -23.19 -16.08 -9.50
N GLY A 145 -23.59 -16.41 -8.27
CA GLY A 145 -22.71 -16.40 -7.09
C GLY A 145 -22.81 -17.69 -6.30
#